data_AF-A0A2G2WWI5-F1
#
_entry.id   AF-A0A2G2WWI5-F1
#
_cell.length_a   1.000
_cell.length_b   1.000
_cell.length_c   1.000
_cell.angle_alpha   90.00
_cell.angle_beta   90.00
_cell.angle_gamma   90.00
#
_symmetry.space_group_name_H-M   'P 1'
#
loop_
_entity.id
_entity.type
_entity.pdbx_description
1 polymer ?
#
loop_
_entity_poly.entity_id
_entity_poly.type
_entity_poly.pdbx_seq_one_letter_code
_entity_poly.pdbx_strand_id
1 'polypeptide(L)'
;MGALRVINELIDVTISENTSKVAKLSNYMRASYEIKRDPEILVLASNVLCHLVRSGGAMTVDEVEHQVKVALEWLRGKRIEYRCFAAVLILKEMVENDSTGFNVHVPEFVDAIWVALRDPTLAVREKAVEALRACL
;
A
#
# COMPACT_ATOMS: atom_id res chain seq x y z
N MET A 1 13.94 -7.97 8.70
CA MET A 1 13.70 -9.14 7.83
C MET A 1 12.78 -10.18 8.47
N GLY A 2 13.13 -10.80 9.61
CA GLY A 2 12.35 -11.90 10.18
C GLY A 2 10.88 -11.61 10.51
N ALA A 3 10.59 -10.50 11.22
CA ALA A 3 9.23 -10.22 11.70
C ALA A 3 8.19 -10.02 10.57
N LEU A 4 8.53 -9.30 9.50
CA LEU A 4 7.60 -9.07 8.38
C LEU A 4 7.32 -10.33 7.56
N ARG A 5 8.35 -11.17 7.37
CA ARG A 5 8.20 -12.45 6.67
C ARG A 5 7.33 -13.42 7.45
N VAL A 6 7.55 -13.48 8.77
CA VAL A 6 6.72 -14.26 9.69
C VAL A 6 5.29 -13.73 9.71
N ILE A 7 5.09 -12.41 9.68
CA ILE A 7 3.75 -11.82 9.57
C ILE A 7 3.08 -12.20 8.25
N ASN A 8 3.80 -12.16 7.12
CA ASN A 8 3.25 -12.54 5.81
C ASN A 8 2.81 -14.01 5.78
N GLU A 9 3.59 -14.92 6.35
CA GLU A 9 3.24 -16.35 6.43
C GLU A 9 2.13 -16.64 7.46
N LEU A 10 2.04 -15.87 8.54
CA LEU A 10 1.04 -16.06 9.59
C LEU A 10 -0.30 -15.38 9.29
N ILE A 11 -0.35 -14.46 8.33
CA ILE A 11 -1.56 -13.68 8.05
C ILE A 11 -2.74 -14.57 7.63
N ASP A 12 -2.49 -15.57 6.79
CA ASP A 12 -3.53 -16.50 6.35
C ASP A 12 -4.11 -17.32 7.53
N VAL A 13 -3.30 -17.59 8.56
CA VAL A 13 -3.71 -18.31 9.78
C VAL A 13 -4.38 -17.39 10.80
N THR A 14 -4.01 -16.11 10.83
CA THR A 14 -4.36 -15.20 11.94
C THR A 14 -5.59 -14.35 11.66
N ILE A 15 -5.88 -14.03 10.39
CA ILE A 15 -6.97 -13.11 10.04
C ILE A 15 -8.35 -13.80 10.16
N SER A 16 -8.42 -15.12 10.02
CA SER A 16 -9.66 -15.89 10.11
C SER A 16 -10.40 -15.80 11.46
N GLU A 17 -9.73 -15.41 12.56
CA GLU A 17 -10.31 -15.58 13.91
C GLU A 17 -10.28 -14.33 14.81
N ASN A 18 -9.68 -13.19 14.42
CA ASN A 18 -9.48 -12.11 15.39
C ASN A 18 -9.35 -10.68 14.83
N THR A 19 -10.43 -9.91 14.90
CA THR A 19 -10.49 -8.47 14.55
C THR A 19 -9.49 -7.60 15.33
N SER A 20 -9.20 -7.94 16.59
CA SER A 20 -8.21 -7.22 17.41
C SER A 20 -6.76 -7.36 16.90
N LYS A 21 -6.44 -8.47 16.22
CA LYS A 21 -5.12 -8.72 15.63
C LYS A 21 -4.97 -7.98 14.29
N VAL A 22 -6.04 -7.91 13.50
CA VAL A 22 -6.12 -7.12 12.26
C VAL A 22 -5.81 -5.63 12.54
N ALA A 23 -6.40 -5.04 13.58
CA ALA A 23 -6.11 -3.66 13.98
C ALA A 23 -4.63 -3.43 14.36
N LYS A 24 -4.01 -4.37 15.08
CA LYS A 24 -2.60 -4.27 15.45
C LYS A 24 -1.70 -4.38 14.21
N LEU A 25 -2.01 -5.30 13.30
CA LEU A 25 -1.28 -5.48 12.05
C LEU A 25 -1.33 -4.22 11.18
N SER A 26 -2.51 -3.60 11.04
CA SER A 26 -2.66 -2.31 10.33
C SER A 26 -1.76 -1.23 10.95
N ASN A 27 -1.77 -1.07 12.27
CA ASN A 27 -0.88 -0.11 12.95
C ASN A 27 0.61 -0.42 12.73
N TYR A 28 1.00 -1.70 12.76
CA TYR A 28 2.38 -2.10 12.44
C TYR A 28 2.75 -1.82 10.98
N MET A 29 1.81 -1.96 10.04
CA MET A 29 2.03 -1.62 8.63
C MET A 29 2.21 -0.12 8.43
N ARG A 30 1.33 0.71 9.00
CA ARG A 30 1.46 2.18 9.00
C ARG A 30 2.84 2.61 9.50
N ALA A 31 3.25 2.10 10.67
CA ALA A 31 4.58 2.38 11.23
C ALA A 31 5.73 1.87 10.34
N SER A 32 5.55 0.76 9.63
CA SER A 32 6.58 0.21 8.74
C SER A 32 6.84 1.13 7.54
N TYR A 33 5.80 1.66 6.91
CA TYR A 33 5.96 2.59 5.78
C TYR A 33 6.55 3.96 6.19
N GLU A 34 6.29 4.42 7.41
CA GLU A 34 6.84 5.68 7.90
C GLU A 34 8.30 5.58 8.37
N ILE A 35 8.66 4.47 9.02
CA ILE A 35 9.95 4.32 9.71
C ILE A 35 10.99 3.64 8.80
N LYS A 36 10.57 2.71 7.95
CA LYS A 36 11.49 1.88 7.15
C LYS A 36 11.71 2.51 5.78
N ARG A 37 12.98 2.59 5.38
CA ARG A 37 13.41 3.16 4.10
C ARG A 37 13.92 2.12 3.11
N ASP A 38 14.06 0.88 3.57
CA ASP A 38 14.61 -0.22 2.79
C ASP A 38 13.56 -0.71 1.78
N PRO A 39 13.84 -0.70 0.46
CA PRO A 39 12.90 -1.13 -0.57
C PRO A 39 12.39 -2.56 -0.39
N GLU A 40 13.21 -3.49 0.10
CA GLU A 40 12.79 -4.89 0.31
C GLU A 40 11.74 -4.98 1.42
N ILE A 41 11.90 -4.16 2.47
CA ILE A 41 10.96 -4.06 3.57
C ILE A 41 9.64 -3.44 3.09
N LEU A 42 9.69 -2.45 2.21
CA LEU A 42 8.50 -1.79 1.66
C LEU A 42 7.69 -2.71 0.75
N VAL A 43 8.36 -3.55 -0.05
CA VAL A 43 7.70 -4.60 -0.85
C VAL A 43 7.07 -5.67 0.04
N LEU A 44 7.74 -6.09 1.11
CA LEU A 44 7.13 -7.03 2.05
C LEU A 44 5.91 -6.42 2.76
N ALA A 45 5.98 -5.15 3.13
CA ALA A 45 4.86 -4.44 3.72
C ALA A 45 3.67 -4.34 2.75
N SER A 46 3.91 -4.14 1.45
CA SER A 46 2.82 -4.08 0.45
C SER A 46 2.13 -5.42 0.26
N ASN A 47 2.90 -6.52 0.25
CA ASN A 47 2.33 -7.86 0.19
C ASN A 47 1.42 -8.13 1.40
N VAL A 48 1.90 -7.81 2.61
CA VAL A 48 1.10 -7.97 3.83
C VAL A 48 -0.18 -7.12 3.77
N LEU A 49 -0.08 -5.88 3.31
CA LEU A 49 -1.22 -5.00 3.15
C LEU A 49 -2.24 -5.59 2.16
N CYS A 50 -1.79 -6.13 1.04
CA CYS A 50 -2.62 -6.85 0.06
C CYS A 50 -3.38 -8.02 0.71
N HIS A 51 -2.69 -8.87 1.47
CA HIS A 51 -3.35 -9.95 2.19
C HIS A 51 -4.39 -9.42 3.19
N LEU A 52 -4.08 -8.33 3.91
CA LEU A 52 -5.01 -7.71 4.86
C LEU A 52 -6.30 -7.24 4.17
N VAL A 53 -6.17 -6.58 3.02
CA VAL A 53 -7.30 -6.09 2.22
C VAL A 53 -8.16 -7.24 1.70
N ARG A 54 -7.54 -8.32 1.21
CA ARG A 54 -8.25 -9.50 0.68
C ARG A 54 -9.01 -10.29 1.74
N SER A 55 -8.48 -10.35 2.95
CA SER A 55 -8.97 -11.25 4.01
C SER A 55 -9.81 -10.56 5.07
N GLY A 56 -9.69 -9.23 5.21
CA GLY A 56 -10.43 -8.48 6.21
C GLY A 56 -11.77 -7.98 5.67
N GLY A 57 -12.86 -8.28 6.39
CA GLY A 57 -14.18 -7.67 6.18
C GLY A 57 -14.19 -6.17 6.54
N ALA A 58 -15.33 -5.60 6.94
CA ALA A 58 -15.57 -4.15 7.09
C ALA A 58 -14.45 -3.25 7.69
N MET A 59 -13.56 -3.77 8.55
CA MET A 59 -12.40 -3.03 9.07
C MET A 59 -11.35 -2.67 8.00
N THR A 60 -11.32 -3.35 6.86
CA THR A 60 -10.38 -3.04 5.77
C THR A 60 -10.75 -1.79 5.02
N VAL A 61 -12.03 -1.41 4.98
CA VAL A 61 -12.48 -0.23 4.25
C VAL A 61 -11.82 1.04 4.78
N ASP A 62 -11.78 1.22 6.11
CA ASP A 62 -11.11 2.37 6.74
C ASP A 62 -9.59 2.33 6.53
N GLU A 63 -8.97 1.14 6.59
CA GLU A 63 -7.53 1.00 6.35
C GLU A 63 -7.17 1.32 4.89
N VAL A 64 -7.94 0.81 3.93
CA VAL A 64 -7.77 1.08 2.50
C VAL A 64 -7.89 2.58 2.26
N GLU A 65 -8.96 3.21 2.75
CA GLU A 65 -9.17 4.64 2.59
C GLU A 65 -8.01 5.46 3.19
N HIS A 66 -7.54 5.08 4.38
CA HIS A 66 -6.40 5.73 5.02
C HIS A 66 -5.12 5.60 4.21
N GLN A 67 -4.76 4.38 3.78
CA GLN A 67 -3.54 4.11 3.03
C GLN A 67 -3.53 4.80 1.66
N VAL A 68 -4.67 4.81 0.96
CA VAL A 68 -4.81 5.53 -0.32
C VAL A 68 -4.58 7.02 -0.11
N LYS A 69 -5.23 7.64 0.88
CA LYS A 69 -5.04 9.06 1.19
C LYS A 69 -3.58 9.40 1.50
N VAL A 70 -2.94 8.63 2.37
CA VAL A 70 -1.52 8.82 2.73
C VAL A 70 -0.61 8.69 1.51
N ALA A 71 -0.83 7.68 0.66
CA ALA A 71 -0.04 7.46 -0.54
C ALA A 71 -0.19 8.61 -1.55
N LEU A 72 -1.42 9.12 -1.75
CA LEU A 72 -1.68 10.28 -2.61
C LEU A 72 -1.01 11.54 -2.08
N GLU A 73 -1.04 11.78 -0.77
CA GLU A 73 -0.34 12.90 -0.13
C GLU A 73 1.18 12.82 -0.33
N TRP A 74 1.77 11.62 -0.22
CA TRP A 74 3.21 11.42 -0.47
C TRP A 74 3.61 11.70 -1.91
N LEU A 75 2.75 11.43 -2.89
CA LEU A 75 3.00 11.75 -4.29
C LEU A 75 2.82 13.24 -4.60
N ARG A 76 1.85 13.92 -3.97
CA ARG A 76 1.59 15.35 -4.16
C ARG A 76 2.56 16.27 -3.42
N GLY A 77 3.12 15.78 -2.31
CA GLY A 77 4.02 16.54 -1.44
C GLY A 77 5.44 16.71 -1.97
N LYS A 78 6.35 17.15 -1.08
CA LYS A 78 7.78 17.21 -1.39
C LYS A 78 8.32 15.81 -1.65
N ARG A 79 9.00 15.62 -2.78
CA ARG A 79 9.60 14.33 -3.16
C ARG A 79 10.53 13.81 -2.06
N ILE A 80 10.21 12.62 -1.58
CA ILE A 80 11.04 11.82 -0.68
C ILE A 80 11.06 10.41 -1.28
N GLU A 81 12.23 9.94 -1.72
CA GLU A 81 12.37 8.75 -2.56
C GLU A 81 11.67 7.50 -2.00
N TYR A 82 11.92 7.15 -0.74
CA TYR A 82 11.29 5.97 -0.12
C TYR A 82 9.77 6.13 0.01
N ARG A 83 9.25 7.35 0.18
CA ARG A 83 7.81 7.62 0.24
C ARG A 83 7.17 7.52 -1.13
N CYS A 84 7.84 8.01 -2.18
CA CYS A 84 7.37 7.85 -3.55
C CYS A 84 7.29 6.36 -3.92
N PHE A 85 8.32 5.57 -3.54
CA PHE A 85 8.32 4.12 -3.76
C PHE A 85 7.24 3.40 -2.93
N ALA A 86 7.09 3.73 -1.65
CA ALA A 86 6.04 3.19 -0.80
C ALA A 86 4.64 3.52 -1.34
N ALA A 87 4.41 4.77 -1.75
CA ALA A 87 3.12 5.24 -2.26
C ALA A 87 2.69 4.47 -3.51
N VAL A 88 3.59 4.27 -4.48
CA VAL A 88 3.25 3.53 -5.70
C VAL A 88 2.98 2.05 -5.41
N LEU A 89 3.67 1.44 -4.44
CA LEU A 89 3.38 0.07 -4.01
C LEU A 89 2.01 -0.02 -3.35
N ILE A 90 1.70 0.88 -2.41
CA ILE A 90 0.39 0.92 -1.75
C ILE A 90 -0.72 1.09 -2.79
N LEU A 91 -0.63 2.10 -3.66
CA LEU A 91 -1.67 2.36 -4.66
C LEU A 91 -1.85 1.19 -5.62
N LYS A 92 -0.76 0.55 -6.06
CA LYS A 92 -0.83 -0.66 -6.88
C LYS A 92 -1.64 -1.76 -6.15
N GLU A 93 -1.28 -2.09 -4.92
CA GLU A 93 -1.95 -3.15 -4.18
C GLU A 93 -3.43 -2.79 -3.91
N MET A 94 -3.77 -1.53 -3.66
CA MET A 94 -5.18 -1.14 -3.46
C MET A 94 -6.00 -1.32 -4.75
N VAL A 95 -5.47 -0.86 -5.88
CA VAL A 95 -6.15 -0.97 -7.18
C VAL A 95 -6.37 -2.44 -7.57
N GLU A 96 -5.37 -3.31 -7.35
CA GLU A 96 -5.45 -4.73 -7.71
C GLU A 96 -6.39 -5.55 -6.79
N ASN A 97 -6.57 -5.13 -5.54
CA ASN A 97 -7.22 -5.96 -4.53
C ASN A 97 -8.56 -5.44 -4.00
N ASP A 98 -8.82 -4.14 -4.10
CA ASP A 98 -10.09 -3.53 -3.72
C ASP A 98 -10.51 -2.45 -4.75
N SER A 99 -10.75 -2.89 -5.99
CA SER A 99 -11.16 -2.00 -7.07
C SER A 99 -12.44 -1.22 -6.74
N THR A 100 -13.38 -1.83 -5.99
CA THR A 100 -14.64 -1.19 -5.62
C THR A 100 -14.42 -0.06 -4.61
N GLY A 101 -13.62 -0.29 -3.56
CA GLY A 101 -13.24 0.75 -2.61
C GLY A 101 -12.34 1.82 -3.24
N PHE A 102 -11.47 1.45 -4.18
CA PHE A 102 -10.56 2.37 -4.85
C PHE A 102 -11.23 3.32 -5.85
N ASN A 103 -12.37 2.93 -6.45
CA ASN A 103 -13.03 3.69 -7.52
C ASN A 103 -13.31 5.16 -7.17
N VAL A 104 -13.60 5.48 -5.90
CA VAL A 104 -13.84 6.86 -5.46
C VAL A 104 -12.59 7.74 -5.51
N HIS A 105 -11.41 7.13 -5.50
CA HIS A 105 -10.11 7.80 -5.50
C HIS A 105 -9.47 7.91 -6.89
N VAL A 106 -10.04 7.26 -7.91
CA VAL A 106 -9.46 7.22 -9.28
C VAL A 106 -9.13 8.62 -9.83
N PRO A 107 -9.99 9.66 -9.70
CA PRO A 107 -9.64 10.99 -10.20
C PRO A 107 -8.38 11.57 -9.54
N GLU A 108 -8.25 11.38 -8.23
CA GLU A 108 -7.09 11.85 -7.46
C GLU A 108 -5.83 11.03 -7.74
N PHE A 109 -6.00 9.72 -7.93
CA PHE A 109 -4.94 8.81 -8.30
C PHE A 109 -4.34 9.15 -9.67
N VAL A 110 -5.17 9.38 -10.68
CA VAL A 110 -4.70 9.72 -12.04
C VAL A 110 -3.91 11.02 -12.06
N ASP A 111 -4.30 12.01 -11.25
CA ASP A 111 -3.55 13.25 -11.07
C ASP A 111 -2.19 13.01 -10.37
N ALA A 112 -2.20 12.28 -9.26
CA ALA A 112 -1.00 12.04 -8.45
C ALA A 112 0.02 11.10 -9.13
N ILE A 113 -0.43 10.06 -9.84
CA ILE A 113 0.45 9.05 -10.45
C ILE A 113 1.32 9.65 -11.56
N TRP A 114 0.90 10.77 -12.18
CA TRP A 114 1.68 11.49 -13.18
C TRP A 114 2.99 12.08 -12.60
N VAL A 115 3.03 12.32 -11.29
CA VAL A 115 4.27 12.70 -10.59
C VAL A 115 5.20 11.50 -10.51
N ALA A 116 4.69 10.34 -10.11
CA ALA A 116 5.46 9.11 -9.97
C ALA A 116 6.03 8.59 -11.30
N LEU A 117 5.29 8.74 -12.40
CA LEU A 117 5.75 8.37 -13.75
C LEU A 117 6.96 9.19 -14.22
N ARG A 118 7.17 10.38 -13.66
CA ARG A 118 8.30 11.27 -13.96
C ARG A 118 9.38 11.25 -12.88
N ASP A 119 9.27 10.35 -11.90
CA ASP A 119 10.26 10.23 -10.83
C ASP A 119 11.63 9.85 -11.43
N PRO A 120 12.76 10.41 -10.94
CA PRO A 120 14.08 10.05 -11.44
C PRO A 120 14.44 8.57 -11.19
N THR A 121 13.88 7.93 -10.17
CA THR A 121 14.14 6.53 -9.82
C THR A 121 13.33 5.58 -10.71
N LEU A 122 14.02 4.68 -11.43
CA LEU A 122 13.38 3.74 -12.37
C LEU A 122 12.34 2.84 -11.69
N ALA A 123 12.68 2.28 -10.52
CA ALA A 123 11.78 1.38 -9.79
C ALA A 123 10.44 2.05 -9.42
N VAL A 124 10.44 3.36 -9.13
CA VAL A 124 9.21 4.11 -8.87
C VAL A 124 8.37 4.21 -10.13
N ARG A 125 8.99 4.51 -11.27
CA ARG A 125 8.29 4.61 -12.56
C ARG A 125 7.69 3.27 -13.00
N GLU A 126 8.43 2.17 -12.85
CA GLU A 126 7.95 0.82 -13.18
C GLU A 126 6.71 0.46 -12.36
N LYS A 127 6.76 0.69 -11.04
CA LYS A 127 5.61 0.43 -10.17
C LYS A 127 4.44 1.38 -10.42
N ALA A 128 4.72 2.63 -10.81
CA ALA A 128 3.66 3.56 -11.22
C ALA A 128 2.95 3.09 -12.50
N VAL A 129 3.68 2.53 -13.47
CA VAL A 129 3.08 1.94 -14.69
C VAL A 129 2.26 0.71 -14.36
N GLU A 130 2.74 -0.17 -13.47
CA GLU A 130 1.95 -1.32 -12.97
C GLU A 130 0.64 -0.85 -12.33
N ALA A 131 0.70 0.12 -11.41
CA ALA A 131 -0.48 0.68 -10.75
C ALA A 131 -1.47 1.31 -11.75
N LEU A 132 -0.97 2.08 -12.73
CA LEU A 132 -1.81 2.69 -13.75
C LEU A 132 -2.47 1.64 -14.64
N ARG A 133 -1.75 0.57 -14.99
CA ARG A 133 -2.28 -0.55 -15.78
C ARG A 133 -3.34 -1.35 -15.03
N ALA A 134 -3.22 -1.49 -13.72
CA ALA A 134 -4.24 -2.15 -12.90
C ALA A 134 -5.53 -1.31 -12.81
N CYS A 135 -5.43 0.01 -13.00
CA CYS A 135 -6.54 0.96 -12.86
C CYS A 135 -7.33 1.19 -14.16
N LEU A 136 -6.78 0.82 -15.33
CA LEU A 136 -7.35 1.08 -16.66
C LEU A 136 -7.70 -0.23 -17.37
#